data_AF-A0A955BHI5-F1
#
_entry.id   AF-A0A955BHI5-F1
#
_cell.length_a   1.000
_cell.length_b   1.000
_cell.length_c   1.000
_cell.angle_alpha   90.00
_cell.angle_beta   90.00
_cell.angle_gamma   90.00
#
_symmetry.space_group_name_H-M   'P 1'
#
loop_
_entity.id
_entity.type
_entity.pdbx_description
1 polymer ?
#
loop_
_entity_poly.entity_id
_entity_poly.type
_entity_poly.pdbx_seq_one_letter_code
_entity_poly.pdbx_strand_id
1 'polypeptide(L)'
;TAELNSADGSAEANFQTVALKLPSMHCPFACWPKVRDTLKEQGGVADVELAPQADPNAIDNPVVYVKLNGDFEQAQAFAALASAGFDDAEVAATP
;
A
#
# COMPACT_ATOMS: atom_id res chain seq x y z
N THR A 1 43.16 2.08 27.01
CA THR A 1 42.07 1.67 27.91
C THR A 1 41.06 0.89 27.08
N ALA A 2 40.45 -0.11 27.72
CA ALA A 2 39.41 -1.01 27.21
C ALA A 2 38.20 -0.29 26.56
N GLU A 3 37.70 -0.86 25.44
CA GLU A 3 36.34 -1.43 25.22
C GLU A 3 35.24 -0.38 24.97
N LEU A 4 34.32 -0.50 23.99
CA LEU A 4 33.43 -1.63 23.75
C LEU A 4 33.07 -1.83 22.26
N ASN A 5 32.98 -3.11 21.90
CA ASN A 5 32.16 -3.66 20.84
C ASN A 5 30.66 -3.51 21.18
N SER A 6 29.83 -3.08 20.24
CA SER A 6 28.40 -3.43 20.23
C SER A 6 27.90 -3.40 18.79
N ALA A 7 27.58 -4.60 18.30
CA ALA A 7 26.88 -4.84 17.07
C ALA A 7 25.51 -4.18 17.14
N ASP A 8 25.16 -3.43 16.10
CA ASP A 8 23.78 -3.28 15.67
C ASP A 8 23.78 -3.43 14.15
N GLY A 9 23.78 -4.70 13.73
CA GLY A 9 23.36 -5.05 12.39
C GLY A 9 21.84 -4.93 12.31
N SER A 10 21.32 -3.71 12.39
CA SER A 10 20.01 -3.43 11.83
C SER A 10 20.19 -3.51 10.32
N ALA A 11 19.76 -4.61 9.72
CA ALA A 11 19.37 -4.54 8.32
C ALA A 11 18.30 -3.46 8.25
N GLU A 12 18.68 -2.26 7.82
CA GLU A 12 17.72 -1.19 7.53
C GLU A 12 16.75 -1.78 6.52
N ALA A 13 15.56 -2.15 6.96
CA ALA A 13 14.50 -2.56 6.07
C ALA A 13 14.21 -1.33 5.21
N ASN A 14 14.73 -1.34 3.99
CA ASN A 14 14.55 -0.29 3.00
C ASN A 14 13.12 -0.38 2.50
N PHE A 15 12.20 0.22 3.26
CA PHE A 15 10.81 0.24 2.86
C PHE A 15 10.62 1.25 1.74
N GLN A 16 9.99 0.80 0.66
CA GLN A 16 9.53 1.68 -0.41
C GLN A 16 8.03 1.89 -0.27
N THR A 17 7.53 3.08 -0.61
CA THR A 17 6.09 3.36 -0.61
C THR A 17 5.64 3.67 -2.02
N VAL A 18 4.58 2.99 -2.47
CA VAL A 18 3.91 3.27 -3.73
C VAL A 18 2.52 3.82 -3.43
N ALA A 19 2.17 4.94 -4.05
CA ALA A 19 0.83 5.50 -3.97
C ALA A 19 0.01 5.01 -5.16
N LEU A 20 -1.16 4.43 -4.89
CA LEU A 20 -2.11 4.00 -5.92
C LEU A 20 -3.41 4.78 -5.75
N LYS A 21 -3.98 5.26 -6.84
CA LYS A 21 -5.31 5.86 -6.88
C LYS A 21 -6.30 4.84 -7.43
N LEU A 22 -7.46 4.72 -6.78
CA LEU A 22 -8.53 3.78 -7.16
C LEU A 22 -9.86 4.54 -7.29
N PRO A 23 -10.13 5.21 -8.42
CA PRO A 23 -11.30 6.09 -8.57
C PRO A 23 -12.64 5.38 -8.31
N SER A 24 -12.72 4.08 -8.59
CA SER A 24 -13.90 3.24 -8.31
C SER A 24 -14.04 2.82 -6.84
N MET A 25 -13.14 3.19 -5.93
CA MET A 25 -13.22 2.87 -4.50
C MET A 25 -13.97 3.98 -3.75
N HIS A 26 -15.30 3.95 -3.76
CA HIS A 26 -16.17 4.99 -3.18
C HIS A 26 -16.78 4.64 -1.81
N CYS A 27 -16.53 3.42 -1.29
CA CYS A 27 -17.21 2.94 -0.08
C CYS A 27 -16.23 2.44 1.02
N PRO A 28 -16.25 3.03 2.24
CA PRO A 28 -15.27 2.71 3.29
C PRO A 28 -15.45 1.35 3.93
N PHE A 29 -16.68 0.82 3.99
CA PHE A 29 -16.96 -0.43 4.71
C PHE A 29 -16.83 -1.69 3.86
N ALA A 30 -16.87 -1.57 2.53
CA ALA A 30 -16.79 -2.73 1.63
C ALA A 30 -15.67 -2.60 0.58
N CYS A 31 -15.48 -1.42 -0.01
CA CYS A 31 -14.50 -1.21 -1.07
C CYS A 31 -13.10 -1.19 -0.49
N TRP A 32 -12.87 -0.35 0.53
CA TRP A 32 -11.55 -0.22 1.16
C TRP A 32 -11.01 -1.54 1.74
N PRO A 33 -11.76 -2.29 2.58
CA PRO A 33 -11.27 -3.57 3.10
C PRO A 33 -10.89 -4.54 1.98
N LYS A 34 -11.70 -4.61 0.92
CA LYS A 34 -11.41 -5.47 -0.24
C LYS A 34 -10.12 -5.07 -0.95
N VAL A 35 -9.91 -3.77 -1.21
CA VAL A 35 -8.68 -3.25 -1.81
C VAL A 35 -7.47 -3.56 -0.94
N ARG A 36 -7.56 -3.25 0.37
CA ARG A 36 -6.49 -3.48 1.34
C ARG A 36 -6.10 -4.95 1.39
N ASP A 37 -7.08 -5.84 1.53
CA ASP A 37 -6.83 -7.27 1.66
C ASP A 37 -6.23 -7.82 0.36
N THR A 38 -6.75 -7.42 -0.81
CA THR A 38 -6.20 -7.79 -2.14
C THR A 38 -4.73 -7.39 -2.29
N LEU A 39 -4.36 -6.18 -1.84
CA LEU A 39 -2.99 -5.68 -1.90
C LEU A 39 -2.08 -6.36 -0.88
N LYS A 40 -2.57 -6.67 0.33
CA LYS A 40 -1.80 -7.38 1.37
C LYS A 40 -1.46 -8.83 1.00
N GLU A 41 -2.21 -9.43 0.08
CA GLU A 41 -1.91 -10.76 -0.47
C GLU A 41 -0.78 -10.73 -1.51
N GLN A 42 -0.36 -9.56 -1.99
CA GLN A 42 0.69 -9.45 -3.00
C GLN A 42 2.08 -9.63 -2.38
N GLY A 43 2.98 -10.25 -3.14
CA GLY A 43 4.39 -10.38 -2.76
C GLY A 43 5.04 -9.02 -2.54
N GLY A 44 5.93 -8.94 -1.54
CA GLY A 44 6.70 -7.74 -1.23
C GLY A 44 5.91 -6.63 -0.52
N VAL A 45 4.61 -6.81 -0.26
CA VAL A 45 3.79 -5.86 0.50
C VAL A 45 3.94 -6.08 2.00
N ALA A 46 4.36 -5.05 2.70
CA ALA A 46 4.49 -5.02 4.15
C ALA A 46 3.25 -4.45 4.85
N ASP A 47 2.68 -3.36 4.29
CA ASP A 47 1.45 -2.77 4.81
C ASP A 47 0.70 -1.97 3.74
N VAL A 48 -0.58 -1.68 3.99
CA VAL A 48 -1.45 -0.95 3.09
C VAL A 48 -2.35 -0.03 3.90
N GLU A 49 -2.27 1.27 3.65
CA GLU A 49 -3.00 2.31 4.36
C GLU A 49 -3.85 3.14 3.39
N LEU A 50 -5.05 3.52 3.83
CA LEU A 50 -5.88 4.48 3.10
C LEU A 50 -5.35 5.88 3.41
N ALA A 51 -5.23 6.73 2.40
CA ALA A 51 -4.87 8.12 2.60
C ALA A 51 -5.87 8.81 3.55
N PRO A 52 -5.49 9.92 4.22
CA PRO A 52 -6.41 10.67 5.05
C PRO A 52 -7.67 11.08 4.28
N GLN A 53 -8.83 10.89 4.93
CA GLN A 53 -10.15 11.28 4.42
C GLN A 53 -10.64 12.50 5.19
N ALA A 54 -11.38 13.38 4.52
CA ALA A 54 -12.05 14.50 5.18
C ALA A 54 -13.28 14.03 5.98
N ASP A 55 -14.00 13.02 5.49
CA ASP A 55 -15.15 12.41 6.17
C ASP A 55 -14.88 10.93 6.52
N PRO A 56 -15.03 10.49 7.78
CA PRO A 56 -14.74 9.12 8.19
C PRO A 56 -15.73 8.07 7.65
N ASN A 57 -16.86 8.50 7.10
CA ASN A 57 -17.89 7.65 6.50
C ASN A 57 -17.90 7.71 4.96
N ALA A 58 -16.94 8.41 4.35
CA ALA A 58 -16.78 8.49 2.90
C ALA A 58 -15.34 8.16 2.47
N ILE A 59 -15.16 7.95 1.16
CA ILE A 59 -13.84 7.97 0.54
C ILE A 59 -13.82 9.15 -0.43
N ASP A 60 -13.35 10.30 0.06
CA ASP A 60 -13.17 11.53 -0.71
C ASP A 60 -11.78 11.62 -1.36
N ASN A 61 -10.80 10.88 -0.83
CA ASN A 61 -9.45 10.76 -1.34
C ASN A 61 -9.11 9.29 -1.58
N PRO A 62 -9.46 8.71 -2.75
CA PRO A 62 -9.31 7.29 -3.03
C PRO A 62 -7.87 6.91 -3.38
N VAL A 63 -6.91 7.32 -2.54
CA VAL A 63 -5.49 7.00 -2.65
C VAL A 63 -5.13 6.02 -1.54
N VAL A 64 -4.37 4.99 -1.88
CA VAL A 64 -3.84 4.01 -0.94
C VAL A 64 -2.31 4.04 -1.01
N TYR A 65 -1.68 3.97 0.15
CA TYR A 65 -0.24 3.87 0.28
C TYR A 65 0.13 2.42 0.57
N VAL A 66 0.90 1.83 -0.34
CA VAL A 66 1.40 0.46 -0.24
C VAL A 66 2.85 0.53 0.20
N LYS A 67 3.13 0.07 1.42
CA LYS A 67 4.48 -0.06 1.95
C LYS A 67 5.06 -1.41 1.54
N LEU A 68 6.23 -1.39 0.93
CA LEU A 68 6.91 -2.55 0.37
C LEU A 68 8.18 -2.88 1.15
N ASN A 69 8.49 -4.15 1.34
CA ASN A 69 9.71 -4.64 1.97
C ASN A 69 10.47 -5.66 1.11
N GLY A 70 10.15 -5.72 -0.18
CA GLY A 70 10.77 -6.62 -1.16
C GLY A 70 10.24 -6.36 -2.57
N ASP A 71 10.43 -7.31 -3.47
CA ASP A 71 9.99 -7.22 -4.86
C ASP A 71 8.46 -7.15 -4.97
N PHE A 72 7.96 -6.07 -5.60
CA PHE A 72 6.54 -5.84 -5.84
C PHE A 72 6.23 -5.91 -7.33
N GLU A 73 5.43 -6.90 -7.72
CA GLU A 73 4.97 -7.07 -9.10
C GLU A 73 3.74 -6.20 -9.36
N GLN A 74 3.98 -4.95 -9.78
CA GLN A 74 2.91 -3.98 -10.01
C GLN A 74 1.83 -4.51 -10.97
N ALA A 75 2.21 -5.15 -12.08
CA ALA A 75 1.24 -5.69 -13.04
C ALA A 75 0.33 -6.77 -12.42
N GLN A 76 0.86 -7.62 -11.55
CA GLN A 76 0.09 -8.64 -10.83
C GLN A 76 -0.89 -7.99 -9.86
N ALA A 77 -0.44 -7.00 -9.09
CA ALA A 77 -1.29 -6.27 -8.15
C ALA A 77 -2.46 -5.58 -8.86
N PHE A 78 -2.22 -4.96 -10.02
CA PHE A 78 -3.27 -4.32 -10.82
C PHE A 78 -4.24 -5.34 -11.41
N ALA A 79 -3.76 -6.50 -11.86
CA ALA A 79 -4.64 -7.59 -12.33
C ALA A 79 -5.52 -8.16 -11.19
N ALA A 80 -4.99 -8.26 -9.98
CA ALA A 80 -5.75 -8.67 -8.80
C ALA A 80 -6.82 -7.63 -8.42
N LEU A 81 -6.46 -6.34 -8.40
CA LEU A 81 -7.39 -5.24 -8.19
C LEU A 81 -8.52 -5.21 -9.24
N ALA A 82 -8.18 -5.40 -10.52
CA ALA A 82 -9.17 -5.50 -11.60
C ALA A 82 -10.13 -6.69 -11.39
N SER A 83 -9.61 -7.86 -11.00
CA SER A 83 -10.43 -9.03 -10.66
C SER A 83 -11.33 -8.79 -9.44
N ALA A 84 -10.93 -7.89 -8.54
CA ALA A 84 -11.72 -7.43 -7.41
C ALA A 84 -12.75 -6.32 -7.78
N GLY A 85 -12.76 -5.84 -9.03
CA GLY A 85 -13.67 -4.80 -9.52
C GLY A 85 -13.11 -3.37 -9.45
N PHE A 86 -11.79 -3.23 -9.38
CA PHE A 86 -11.07 -1.94 -9.36
C PHE A 86 -10.10 -1.85 -10.54
N ASP A 87 -10.62 -2.02 -11.75
CA ASP A 87 -9.85 -2.02 -13.01
C ASP A 87 -9.28 -0.65 -13.41
N ASP A 88 -9.74 0.42 -12.78
CA ASP A 88 -9.26 1.80 -12.97
C ASP A 88 -8.15 2.19 -11.98
N ALA A 89 -7.48 1.21 -11.35
CA ALA A 89 -6.35 1.48 -10.49
C ALA A 89 -5.18 2.10 -11.29
N GLU A 90 -4.56 3.14 -10.75
CA GLU A 90 -3.42 3.83 -11.36
C GLU A 90 -2.37 4.20 -10.30
N VAL A 91 -1.12 4.39 -10.72
CA VAL A 91 -0.10 4.97 -9.83
C VAL A 91 -0.44 6.43 -9.63
N ALA A 92 -0.62 6.86 -8.38
CA ALA A 92 -0.84 8.25 -8.08
C ALA A 92 0.47 9.03 -8.31
N ALA A 93 0.38 10.19 -8.95
CA ALA A 93 1.50 11.12 -8.99
C ALA A 93 1.85 11.50 -7.55
N THR A 94 3.06 11.17 -7.12
CA THR A 94 3.62 11.75 -5.88
C THR A 94 3.75 13.25 -6.07
N PRO A 95 3.35 14.08 -5.09
CA PRO A 95 3.56 15.53 -5.16
C PRO A 95 5.05 15.89 -5.23
#